data_AF-A0A1V5MW66-F1
#
_entry.id   AF-A0A1V5MW66-F1
#
_cell.length_a   1.000
_cell.length_b   1.000
_cell.length_c   1.000
_cell.angle_alpha   90.00
_cell.angle_beta   90.00
_cell.angle_gamma   90.00
#
_symmetry.space_group_name_H-M   'P 1'
#
loop_
_entity.id
_entity.type
_entity.pdbx_description
1 polymer ?
#
loop_
_entity_poly.entity_id
_entity_poly.type
_entity_poly.pdbx_seq_one_letter_code
_entity_poly.pdbx_strand_id
1 'polypeptide(L)'
;MNPNLDAGQPLLLGIAGGGYSHAVVADGYGYDSGTLYHHINFGWNGSNDAWYALPNVDTYTNIGTCIYNVRTAGSGEIISGRVTDAAGNPLAGAEVSCKIGSTVVQQITTNARGIYALCGLAKQQTYTVSAAKPPYGFLAQQAATGDSQDYEEPGNVWGVDFASVTAGPPTAFDGQAEALSGTAAAILLEAADDQMPNPPGQLEYVIMSLPGAGTLADPNGGMITAVPYTLVNNGHTVLYTGCPYFDGDDSFGFRADDGGTAPQGGASNTATVTVSVDNHIYTIFEPDLYTIADFPFHSSRHDARIQSIYHPDELDGAQTITALSLKVHQVPGQTLNEWTIRMQHTNWTDYGVGDFLAGGWTTVYQGTEPVGSTGWRTFTFQTPFVYNGIQNLLIDFSFDNTYNTSNGMCFVSDPGDGTRSYMDYADGEKGDPLNWDWAGWLAGYLPNIKLISTVTAEAIPGDVSRNCRVDLPDVGLLAAAWLSEAGQPEYRTECDVSPSADGVIDLLDFAVLAENWLASYWSD
;
A
#
# COMPACT_ATOMS: atom_id res chain seq x y z
N MET A 1 -49.09 -5.04 6.43
CA MET A 1 -49.81 -5.17 7.73
C MET A 1 -48.96 -4.66 8.88
N ASN A 2 -47.78 -5.24 9.11
CA ASN A 2 -46.98 -4.98 10.33
C ASN A 2 -46.54 -3.53 10.56
N PRO A 3 -46.23 -2.70 9.54
CA PRO A 3 -45.93 -1.28 9.77
C PRO A 3 -47.04 -0.52 10.47
N ASN A 4 -48.31 -0.83 10.15
CA ASN A 4 -49.45 -0.25 10.85
C ASN A 4 -49.50 -0.69 12.31
N LEU A 5 -49.33 -1.99 12.56
CA LEU A 5 -49.39 -2.53 13.90
C LEU A 5 -48.22 -2.04 14.77
N ASP A 6 -47.03 -1.88 14.20
CA ASP A 6 -45.87 -1.26 14.86
C ASP A 6 -46.13 0.21 15.21
N ALA A 7 -46.86 0.92 14.34
CA ALA A 7 -47.34 2.29 14.59
C ALA A 7 -48.49 2.37 15.61
N GLY A 8 -48.96 1.23 16.15
CA GLY A 8 -50.14 1.18 17.01
C GLY A 8 -51.44 1.53 16.29
N GLN A 9 -51.45 1.41 14.95
CA GLN A 9 -52.62 1.66 14.11
C GLN A 9 -53.29 0.33 13.76
N PRO A 10 -54.61 0.20 13.95
CA PRO A 10 -55.33 -0.98 13.54
C PRO A 10 -55.37 -1.08 12.00
N LEU A 11 -55.71 -2.26 11.52
CA LEU A 11 -55.98 -2.53 10.11
C LEU A 11 -57.32 -3.27 9.99
N LEU A 12 -58.00 -3.14 8.85
CA LEU A 12 -59.22 -3.92 8.58
C LEU A 12 -58.90 -5.08 7.64
N LEU A 13 -59.36 -6.26 7.97
CA LEU A 13 -59.24 -7.44 7.12
C LEU A 13 -60.61 -7.89 6.64
N GLY A 14 -60.71 -8.19 5.34
CA GLY A 14 -61.81 -8.97 4.80
C GLY A 14 -61.43 -10.45 4.83
N ILE A 15 -62.13 -11.24 5.63
CA ILE A 15 -61.91 -12.69 5.76
C ILE A 15 -63.04 -13.48 5.09
N ALA A 16 -62.74 -14.63 4.50
CA ALA A 16 -63.71 -15.50 3.84
C ALA A 16 -63.43 -16.99 4.09
N GLY A 17 -64.51 -17.78 4.18
CA GLY A 17 -64.46 -19.23 4.40
C GLY A 17 -65.84 -19.81 4.73
N GLY A 18 -66.03 -21.11 4.50
CA GLY A 18 -67.29 -21.80 4.82
C GLY A 18 -68.55 -21.28 4.09
N GLY A 19 -68.39 -20.52 3.00
CA GLY A 19 -69.49 -19.88 2.27
C GLY A 19 -69.87 -18.47 2.76
N TYR A 20 -69.13 -17.91 3.73
CA TYR A 20 -69.37 -16.59 4.30
C TYR A 20 -68.14 -15.68 4.14
N SER A 21 -68.35 -14.37 4.33
CA SER A 21 -67.30 -13.37 4.44
C SER A 21 -67.61 -12.41 5.58
N HIS A 22 -66.58 -11.89 6.24
CA HIS A 22 -66.69 -10.97 7.38
C HIS A 22 -65.59 -9.91 7.34
N ALA A 23 -65.85 -8.73 7.88
CA ALA A 23 -64.86 -7.68 8.06
C ALA A 23 -64.46 -7.64 9.53
N VAL A 24 -63.16 -7.77 9.81
CA VAL A 24 -62.59 -7.80 11.16
C VAL A 24 -61.51 -6.76 11.30
N VAL A 25 -61.21 -6.37 12.54
CA VAL A 25 -60.10 -5.47 12.84
C VAL A 25 -58.92 -6.30 13.34
N ALA A 26 -57.70 -6.01 12.89
CA ALA A 26 -56.50 -6.48 13.56
C ALA A 26 -55.78 -5.29 14.21
N ASP A 27 -55.39 -5.44 15.47
CA ASP A 27 -54.82 -4.36 16.29
C ASP A 27 -53.51 -4.76 16.98
N GLY A 28 -53.00 -5.96 16.72
CA GLY A 28 -51.71 -6.40 17.21
C GLY A 28 -51.18 -7.64 16.49
N TYR A 29 -49.88 -7.88 16.65
CA TYR A 29 -49.24 -9.13 16.25
C TYR A 29 -48.22 -9.57 17.30
N GLY A 30 -47.89 -10.86 17.29
CA GLY A 30 -46.98 -11.48 18.24
C GLY A 30 -46.51 -12.84 17.75
N TYR A 31 -45.53 -13.41 18.43
CA TYR A 31 -44.99 -14.72 18.08
C TYR A 31 -45.17 -15.70 19.23
N ASP A 32 -45.53 -16.94 18.89
CA ASP A 32 -45.45 -18.09 19.78
C ASP A 32 -44.63 -19.18 19.08
N SER A 33 -43.51 -19.57 19.70
CA SER A 33 -42.58 -20.60 19.17
C SER A 33 -42.17 -20.37 17.70
N GLY A 34 -42.00 -19.10 17.31
CA GLY A 34 -41.64 -18.68 15.95
C GLY A 34 -42.82 -18.53 14.97
N THR A 35 -44.02 -18.95 15.35
CA THR A 35 -45.23 -18.76 14.54
C THR A 35 -45.80 -17.36 14.79
N LEU A 36 -46.08 -16.63 13.70
CA LEU A 36 -46.65 -15.28 13.75
C LEU A 36 -48.18 -15.35 13.92
N TYR A 37 -48.68 -14.69 14.95
CA TYR A 37 -50.10 -14.52 15.25
C TYR A 37 -50.50 -13.06 15.18
N HIS A 38 -51.74 -12.81 14.78
CA HIS A 38 -52.38 -11.50 14.78
C HIS A 38 -53.58 -11.51 15.72
N HIS A 39 -53.72 -10.45 16.52
CA HIS A 39 -54.91 -10.27 17.35
C HIS A 39 -56.03 -9.73 16.46
N ILE A 40 -57.11 -10.51 16.34
CA ILE A 40 -58.25 -10.22 15.48
C ILE A 40 -59.46 -9.95 16.35
N ASN A 41 -60.13 -8.83 16.11
CA ASN A 41 -61.39 -8.43 16.74
C ASN A 41 -62.56 -8.61 15.77
N PHE A 42 -63.55 -9.40 16.18
CA PHE A 42 -64.72 -9.74 15.36
C PHE A 42 -65.86 -8.71 15.45
N GLY A 43 -65.81 -7.79 16.42
CA GLY A 43 -66.84 -6.78 16.65
C GLY A 43 -68.10 -7.30 17.36
N TRP A 44 -68.16 -8.58 17.72
CA TRP A 44 -69.30 -9.24 18.37
C TRP A 44 -69.24 -9.16 19.89
N ASN A 45 -69.10 -7.94 20.42
CA ASN A 45 -68.94 -7.68 21.85
C ASN A 45 -67.77 -8.50 22.48
N GLY A 46 -66.71 -8.73 21.71
CA GLY A 46 -65.53 -9.50 22.12
C GLY A 46 -65.61 -11.00 21.90
N SER A 47 -66.73 -11.54 21.40
CA SER A 47 -66.79 -12.96 21.04
C SER A 47 -65.83 -13.26 19.90
N ASN A 48 -64.98 -14.28 20.09
CA ASN A 48 -63.97 -14.74 19.13
C ASN A 48 -62.81 -13.74 18.90
N ASP A 49 -62.66 -12.73 19.77
CA ASP A 49 -61.45 -11.91 19.79
C ASP A 49 -60.28 -12.76 20.30
N ALA A 50 -59.33 -13.09 19.42
CA ALA A 50 -58.23 -14.00 19.75
C ALA A 50 -57.02 -13.79 18.83
N TRP A 51 -55.96 -14.53 19.12
CA TRP A 51 -54.72 -14.57 18.35
C TRP A 51 -54.79 -15.67 17.30
N TYR A 52 -54.73 -15.29 16.02
CA TYR A 52 -54.84 -16.21 14.89
C TYR A 52 -53.59 -16.20 14.02
N ALA A 53 -53.15 -17.38 13.58
CA ALA A 53 -52.10 -17.54 12.60
C ALA A 53 -52.72 -17.45 11.20
N LEU A 54 -52.55 -16.29 10.56
CA LEU A 54 -53.11 -16.00 9.26
C LEU A 54 -52.57 -16.97 8.19
N PRO A 55 -53.38 -17.32 7.16
CA PRO A 55 -54.70 -16.76 6.84
C PRO A 55 -55.87 -17.41 7.59
N ASN A 56 -55.61 -18.37 8.49
CA ASN A 56 -56.67 -19.11 9.19
C ASN A 56 -57.16 -18.34 10.41
N VAL A 57 -58.41 -17.90 10.35
CA VAL A 57 -59.12 -17.21 11.44
C VAL A 57 -60.39 -17.99 11.72
N ASP A 58 -60.36 -18.86 12.74
CA ASP A 58 -61.46 -19.78 13.05
C ASP A 58 -61.86 -20.65 11.83
N THR A 59 -63.08 -20.53 11.31
CA THR A 59 -63.56 -21.23 10.11
C THR A 59 -63.25 -20.51 8.80
N TYR A 60 -62.66 -19.31 8.86
CA TYR A 60 -62.23 -18.53 7.71
C TYR A 60 -60.78 -18.88 7.35
N THR A 61 -60.50 -19.10 6.07
CA THR A 61 -59.18 -19.59 5.60
C THR A 61 -58.57 -18.72 4.52
N ASN A 62 -59.22 -17.61 4.18
CA ASN A 62 -58.79 -16.67 3.15
C ASN A 62 -58.87 -15.23 3.66
N ILE A 63 -57.83 -14.44 3.38
CA ILE A 63 -57.84 -12.99 3.54
C ILE A 63 -57.94 -12.38 2.14
N GLY A 64 -59.10 -11.80 1.84
CA GLY A 64 -59.40 -11.22 0.52
C GLY A 64 -59.18 -9.70 0.46
N THR A 65 -59.05 -9.03 1.60
CA THR A 65 -58.85 -7.58 1.67
C THR A 65 -58.02 -7.22 2.89
N CYS A 66 -57.11 -6.26 2.74
CA CYS A 66 -56.38 -5.64 3.84
C CYS A 66 -56.39 -4.13 3.65
N ILE A 67 -57.11 -3.41 4.51
CA ILE A 67 -57.09 -1.95 4.56
C ILE A 67 -56.10 -1.54 5.64
N TYR A 68 -55.06 -0.84 5.22
CA TYR A 68 -53.96 -0.38 6.06
C TYR A 68 -53.85 1.16 5.97
N ASN A 69 -52.89 1.77 6.66
CA ASN A 69 -52.80 3.22 6.84
C ASN A 69 -54.09 3.86 7.42
N VAL A 70 -54.83 3.10 8.24
CA VAL A 70 -56.08 3.53 8.89
C VAL A 70 -55.75 4.46 10.06
N ARG A 71 -56.00 5.76 9.88
CA ARG A 71 -55.72 6.79 10.89
C ARG A 71 -56.77 7.89 10.86
N THR A 72 -56.90 8.59 11.99
CA THR A 72 -57.89 9.66 12.18
C THR A 72 -57.49 10.97 11.50
N ALA A 73 -56.20 11.15 11.16
CA ALA A 73 -55.69 12.30 10.43
C ALA A 73 -54.33 12.00 9.75
N GLY A 74 -54.01 12.73 8.68
CA GLY A 74 -52.72 12.65 7.96
C GLY A 74 -52.69 11.66 6.79
N SER A 75 -51.67 11.78 5.93
CA SER A 75 -51.38 10.90 4.79
C SER A 75 -49.90 10.49 4.77
N GLY A 76 -49.47 9.64 3.83
CA GLY A 76 -48.08 9.20 3.69
C GLY A 76 -47.78 7.79 4.20
N GLU A 77 -46.55 7.36 4.00
CA GLU A 77 -46.09 5.98 4.25
C GLU A 77 -45.53 5.81 5.66
N ILE A 78 -45.31 4.55 6.04
CA ILE A 78 -44.75 4.13 7.33
C ILE A 78 -43.45 3.37 7.07
N ILE A 79 -42.39 3.71 7.81
CA ILE A 79 -41.20 2.86 7.95
C ILE A 79 -41.15 2.38 9.41
N SER A 80 -41.10 1.07 9.64
CA SER A 80 -41.01 0.51 10.98
C SER A 80 -40.00 -0.63 11.08
N GLY A 81 -39.60 -0.91 12.31
CA GLY A 81 -38.67 -1.99 12.64
C GLY A 81 -38.41 -2.06 14.14
N ARG A 82 -37.34 -2.78 14.49
CA ARG A 82 -36.89 -3.02 15.86
C ARG A 82 -35.46 -2.56 16.08
N VAL A 83 -35.15 -2.19 17.31
CA VAL A 83 -33.79 -1.97 17.79
C VAL A 83 -33.49 -2.98 18.90
N THR A 84 -32.41 -3.75 18.74
CA THR A 84 -31.99 -4.80 19.68
C THR A 84 -30.51 -4.68 20.03
N ASP A 85 -30.09 -5.31 21.13
CA ASP A 85 -28.67 -5.55 21.37
C ASP A 85 -28.13 -6.67 20.46
N ALA A 86 -26.83 -6.97 20.57
CA ALA A 86 -26.18 -8.02 19.78
C ALA A 86 -26.70 -9.44 20.08
N ALA A 87 -27.36 -9.65 21.22
CA ALA A 87 -27.98 -10.92 21.60
C ALA A 87 -29.45 -11.01 21.15
N GLY A 88 -29.97 -9.97 20.49
CA GLY A 88 -31.36 -9.90 20.03
C GLY A 88 -32.35 -9.43 21.09
N ASN A 89 -31.91 -8.97 22.26
CA ASN A 89 -32.81 -8.43 23.27
C ASN A 89 -33.31 -7.04 22.84
N PRO A 90 -34.60 -6.73 23.01
CA PRO A 90 -35.15 -5.45 22.60
C PRO A 90 -34.60 -4.28 23.43
N LEU A 91 -34.26 -3.19 22.76
CA LEU A 91 -33.76 -1.97 23.39
C LEU A 91 -34.84 -0.89 23.39
N ALA A 92 -35.43 -0.64 24.56
CA ALA A 92 -36.44 0.41 24.76
C ALA A 92 -35.83 1.81 24.85
N GLY A 93 -36.48 2.84 24.33
CA GLY A 93 -35.97 4.22 24.40
C GLY A 93 -34.73 4.48 23.54
N ALA A 94 -34.43 3.61 22.57
CA ALA A 94 -33.46 3.92 21.53
C ALA A 94 -34.04 4.99 20.60
N GLU A 95 -33.30 6.05 20.35
CA GLU A 95 -33.71 7.08 19.43
C GLU A 95 -33.56 6.58 18.00
N VAL A 96 -34.56 6.78 17.15
CA VAL A 96 -34.54 6.44 15.73
C VAL A 96 -34.84 7.69 14.92
N SER A 97 -33.89 8.07 14.07
CA SER A 97 -33.93 9.27 13.23
C SER A 97 -34.05 8.90 11.76
N CYS A 98 -34.95 9.57 11.05
CA CYS A 98 -35.18 9.46 9.61
C CYS A 98 -34.68 10.72 8.90
N LYS A 99 -33.73 10.60 7.96
CA LYS A 99 -33.08 11.73 7.30
C LYS A 99 -33.21 11.70 5.77
N ILE A 100 -33.24 12.89 5.16
CA ILE A 100 -32.98 13.11 3.73
C ILE A 100 -31.71 13.93 3.64
N GLY A 101 -30.64 13.35 3.08
CA GLY A 101 -29.30 13.92 3.19
C GLY A 101 -28.91 14.07 4.67
N SER A 102 -28.52 15.27 5.09
CA SER A 102 -28.21 15.58 6.49
C SER A 102 -29.42 16.04 7.32
N THR A 103 -30.59 16.28 6.71
CA THR A 103 -31.76 16.86 7.38
C THR A 103 -32.61 15.79 8.03
N VAL A 104 -32.84 15.89 9.35
CA VAL A 104 -33.79 15.04 10.09
C VAL A 104 -35.21 15.43 9.74
N VAL A 105 -35.97 14.50 9.18
CA VAL A 105 -37.39 14.65 8.81
C VAL A 105 -38.30 14.23 9.95
N GLN A 106 -37.93 13.17 10.67
CA GLN A 106 -38.67 12.67 11.82
C GLN A 106 -37.73 11.93 12.78
N GLN A 107 -38.07 11.95 14.06
CA GLN A 107 -37.34 11.29 15.12
C GLN A 107 -38.34 10.72 16.14
N ILE A 108 -38.08 9.51 16.63
CA ILE A 108 -38.93 8.82 17.61
C ILE A 108 -38.05 7.97 18.54
N THR A 109 -38.63 7.45 19.62
CA THR A 109 -37.96 6.46 20.49
C THR A 109 -38.67 5.12 20.43
N THR A 110 -37.91 4.02 20.48
CA THR A 110 -38.47 2.67 20.55
C THR A 110 -39.27 2.43 21.82
N ASN A 111 -40.30 1.59 21.74
CA ASN A 111 -41.09 1.16 22.91
C ASN A 111 -40.38 0.07 23.73
N ALA A 112 -41.04 -0.45 24.77
CA ALA A 112 -40.50 -1.51 25.65
C ALA A 112 -40.10 -2.81 24.93
N ARG A 113 -40.61 -3.05 23.71
CA ARG A 113 -40.29 -4.20 22.86
C ARG A 113 -39.26 -3.87 21.78
N GLY A 114 -38.62 -2.70 21.86
CA GLY A 114 -37.64 -2.23 20.89
C GLY A 114 -38.25 -1.78 19.56
N ILE A 115 -39.57 -1.71 19.43
CA ILE A 115 -40.25 -1.38 18.17
C ILE A 115 -40.33 0.13 18.00
N TYR A 116 -40.10 0.62 16.78
CA TYR A 116 -40.36 1.99 16.35
C TYR A 116 -41.20 2.01 15.05
N ALA A 117 -41.90 3.13 14.81
CA ALA A 117 -42.58 3.38 13.55
C ALA A 117 -42.58 4.88 13.22
N LEU A 118 -41.96 5.22 12.09
CA LEU A 118 -41.92 6.55 11.51
C LEU A 118 -43.11 6.69 10.55
N CYS A 119 -44.07 7.53 10.91
CA CYS A 119 -45.36 7.62 10.23
C CYS A 119 -45.52 8.93 9.45
N GLY A 120 -46.22 8.86 8.32
CA GLY A 120 -46.55 10.04 7.52
C GLY A 120 -45.41 10.53 6.63
N LEU A 121 -44.53 9.60 6.24
CA LEU A 121 -43.40 9.89 5.37
C LEU A 121 -43.87 10.14 3.94
N ALA A 122 -43.13 10.97 3.20
CA ALA A 122 -43.41 11.17 1.78
C ALA A 122 -43.28 9.84 1.01
N LYS A 123 -44.10 9.69 -0.01
CA LYS A 123 -44.10 8.56 -0.93
C LYS A 123 -42.95 8.64 -1.95
N GLN A 124 -42.53 7.49 -2.48
CA GLN A 124 -41.45 7.37 -3.48
C GLN A 124 -40.16 8.09 -3.04
N GLN A 125 -39.83 8.02 -1.75
CA GLN A 125 -38.70 8.74 -1.17
C GLN A 125 -37.76 7.76 -0.46
N THR A 126 -36.47 7.87 -0.75
CA THR A 126 -35.42 7.16 -0.01
C THR A 126 -34.98 7.99 1.19
N TYR A 127 -34.89 7.33 2.34
CA TYR A 127 -34.44 7.89 3.60
C TYR A 127 -33.27 7.11 4.15
N THR A 128 -32.37 7.82 4.82
CA THR A 128 -31.38 7.22 5.73
C THR A 128 -31.97 7.17 7.13
N VAL A 129 -32.20 5.95 7.63
CA VAL A 129 -32.72 5.68 8.97
C VAL A 129 -31.55 5.28 9.87
N SER A 130 -31.47 5.85 11.07
CA SER A 130 -30.39 5.60 12.03
C SER A 130 -30.95 5.42 13.43
N ALA A 131 -30.32 4.56 14.24
CA ALA A 131 -30.66 4.37 15.65
C ALA A 131 -29.50 4.84 16.55
N ALA A 132 -29.82 5.35 17.73
CA ALA A 132 -28.84 5.81 18.72
C ALA A 132 -29.30 5.46 20.14
N LYS A 133 -28.42 4.78 20.90
CA LYS A 133 -28.64 4.51 22.32
C LYS A 133 -27.33 4.11 23.01
N PRO A 134 -26.60 5.03 23.65
CA PRO A 134 -25.40 4.67 24.41
C PRO A 134 -25.68 3.57 25.45
N PRO A 135 -24.77 2.60 25.65
CA PRO A 135 -23.48 2.40 24.98
C PRO A 135 -23.56 1.56 23.69
N TYR A 136 -24.76 1.34 23.13
CA TYR A 136 -24.99 0.53 21.94
C TYR A 136 -24.73 1.32 20.66
N GLY A 137 -24.14 0.61 19.71
CA GLY A 137 -23.78 1.12 18.39
C GLY A 137 -24.67 0.58 17.28
N PHE A 138 -25.06 1.39 16.29
CA PHE A 138 -25.92 0.93 15.20
C PHE A 138 -25.51 1.49 13.83
N LEU A 139 -25.53 0.63 12.82
CA LEU A 139 -25.32 1.02 11.42
C LEU A 139 -26.60 1.62 10.83
N ALA A 140 -26.49 2.77 10.17
CA ALA A 140 -27.61 3.37 9.45
C ALA A 140 -28.05 2.51 8.26
N GLN A 141 -29.32 2.59 7.90
CA GLN A 141 -29.92 1.82 6.80
C GLN A 141 -30.64 2.74 5.82
N GLN A 142 -30.67 2.36 4.54
CA GLN A 142 -31.51 3.02 3.55
C GLN A 142 -32.87 2.33 3.48
N ALA A 143 -33.94 3.12 3.48
CA ALA A 143 -35.30 2.62 3.33
C ALA A 143 -36.05 3.51 2.32
N ALA A 144 -36.63 2.89 1.29
CA ALA A 144 -37.35 3.58 0.23
C ALA A 144 -38.85 3.32 0.35
N THR A 145 -39.63 4.36 0.59
CA THR A 145 -41.09 4.28 0.59
C THR A 145 -41.61 4.15 -0.83
N GLY A 146 -42.69 3.39 -1.02
CA GLY A 146 -43.46 3.34 -2.27
C GLY A 146 -44.56 4.40 -2.33
N ASP A 147 -45.61 4.13 -3.11
CA ASP A 147 -46.85 4.93 -3.15
C ASP A 147 -48.02 3.97 -2.91
N SER A 148 -48.58 4.00 -1.70
CA SER A 148 -49.72 3.12 -1.38
C SER A 148 -50.97 3.53 -2.15
N GLN A 149 -51.46 2.60 -2.97
CA GLN A 149 -52.68 2.75 -3.77
C GLN A 149 -53.61 1.55 -3.60
N ASP A 150 -54.90 1.75 -3.87
CA ASP A 150 -55.89 0.67 -3.84
C ASP A 150 -55.51 -0.41 -4.88
N TYR A 151 -55.59 -1.67 -4.47
CA TYR A 151 -55.29 -2.86 -5.30
C TYR A 151 -53.82 -3.03 -5.74
N GLU A 152 -52.90 -2.22 -5.19
CA GLU A 152 -51.45 -2.31 -5.43
C GLU A 152 -50.71 -2.75 -4.15
N GLU A 153 -49.41 -3.03 -4.29
CA GLU A 153 -48.53 -3.30 -3.15
C GLU A 153 -48.38 -2.06 -2.25
N PRO A 154 -48.29 -2.23 -0.92
CA PRO A 154 -48.15 -1.10 0.00
C PRO A 154 -46.80 -0.40 -0.16
N GLY A 155 -46.80 0.94 -0.07
CA GLY A 155 -45.60 1.77 -0.04
C GLY A 155 -44.89 1.81 1.32
N ASN A 156 -45.52 1.24 2.35
CA ASN A 156 -44.93 1.09 3.69
C ASN A 156 -43.73 0.11 3.67
N VAL A 157 -42.70 0.40 4.45
CA VAL A 157 -41.51 -0.46 4.62
C VAL A 157 -41.51 -1.06 6.02
N TRP A 158 -41.36 -2.38 6.09
CA TRP A 158 -41.29 -3.13 7.33
C TRP A 158 -39.92 -3.79 7.51
N GLY A 159 -39.48 -3.99 8.75
CA GLY A 159 -38.28 -4.77 9.07
C GLY A 159 -36.98 -3.99 8.85
N VAL A 160 -37.02 -2.67 9.00
CA VAL A 160 -35.80 -1.85 9.04
C VAL A 160 -35.20 -1.97 10.45
N ASP A 161 -34.60 -3.12 10.73
CA ASP A 161 -34.21 -3.53 12.08
C ASP A 161 -32.74 -3.19 12.36
N PHE A 162 -32.43 -2.63 13.53
CA PHE A 162 -31.07 -2.31 13.99
C PHE A 162 -30.65 -3.28 15.09
N ALA A 163 -29.60 -4.06 14.84
CA ALA A 163 -28.91 -4.82 15.88
C ALA A 163 -27.67 -4.06 16.33
N SER A 164 -27.44 -4.01 17.65
CA SER A 164 -26.26 -3.33 18.17
C SER A 164 -24.99 -4.04 17.72
N VAL A 165 -24.02 -3.26 17.27
CA VAL A 165 -22.61 -3.64 17.21
C VAL A 165 -21.93 -3.25 18.53
N THR A 166 -20.90 -3.98 18.95
CA THR A 166 -20.08 -3.60 20.10
C THR A 166 -19.17 -2.46 19.66
N ALA A 167 -19.43 -1.25 20.16
CA ALA A 167 -18.59 -0.10 19.87
C ALA A 167 -17.21 -0.25 20.53
N GLY A 168 -16.14 0.04 19.78
CA GLY A 168 -14.76 0.03 20.23
C GLY A 168 -13.92 1.07 19.51
N PRO A 169 -12.72 1.40 20.04
CA PRO A 169 -11.79 2.26 19.32
C PRO A 169 -11.37 1.64 17.98
N PRO A 170 -10.90 2.46 17.03
CA PRO A 170 -10.33 1.99 15.78
C PRO A 170 -9.14 1.08 16.04
N THR A 171 -8.80 0.28 15.04
CA THR A 171 -7.59 -0.55 15.01
C THR A 171 -6.68 -0.02 13.91
N ALA A 172 -5.48 0.45 14.28
CA ALA A 172 -4.45 0.83 13.33
C ALA A 172 -3.60 -0.40 12.98
N PHE A 173 -3.20 -0.53 11.71
CA PHE A 173 -2.43 -1.67 11.22
C PHE A 173 -0.99 -1.26 10.91
N ASP A 174 -0.05 -2.15 11.22
CA ASP A 174 1.34 -1.98 10.80
C ASP A 174 1.42 -1.97 9.27
N GLY A 175 2.27 -1.09 8.74
CA GLY A 175 2.43 -0.87 7.30
C GLY A 175 3.84 -1.22 6.81
N GLN A 176 3.95 -1.53 5.52
CA GLN A 176 5.22 -1.62 4.81
C GLN A 176 5.14 -0.71 3.59
N ALA A 177 6.20 0.04 3.33
CA ALA A 177 6.31 0.91 2.17
C ALA A 177 7.71 0.82 1.57
N GLU A 178 7.83 1.18 0.30
CA GLU A 178 9.11 1.32 -0.40
C GLU A 178 9.31 2.78 -0.79
N ALA A 179 10.54 3.27 -0.71
CA ALA A 179 10.90 4.61 -1.14
C ALA A 179 12.27 4.63 -1.81
N LEU A 180 12.42 5.48 -2.84
CA LEU A 180 13.72 5.81 -3.38
C LEU A 180 14.32 6.95 -2.55
N SER A 181 15.56 6.80 -2.11
CA SER A 181 16.28 7.82 -1.34
C SER A 181 16.21 9.20 -2.02
N GLY A 182 16.02 10.26 -1.22
CA GLY A 182 15.92 11.64 -1.70
C GLY A 182 14.64 11.99 -2.46
N THR A 183 13.74 11.03 -2.70
CA THR A 183 12.47 11.25 -3.40
C THR A 183 11.29 11.10 -2.42
N ALA A 184 10.27 11.94 -2.60
CA ALA A 184 9.05 11.85 -1.81
C ALA A 184 8.18 10.66 -2.25
N ALA A 185 7.84 9.78 -1.31
CA ALA A 185 6.92 8.66 -1.46
C ALA A 185 5.65 8.90 -0.63
N ALA A 186 4.48 8.72 -1.24
CA ALA A 186 3.20 8.81 -0.53
C ALA A 186 2.88 7.49 0.17
N ILE A 187 2.67 7.54 1.48
CA ILE A 187 2.40 6.38 2.33
C ILE A 187 1.00 6.48 2.90
N LEU A 188 0.17 5.48 2.62
CA LEU A 188 -1.17 5.33 3.19
C LEU A 188 -1.08 4.81 4.63
N LEU A 189 -1.83 5.45 5.53
CA LEU A 189 -1.99 5.01 6.91
C LEU A 189 -3.28 4.20 7.02
N GLU A 190 -3.18 2.92 7.37
CA GLU A 190 -4.32 2.02 7.40
C GLU A 190 -4.88 1.83 8.81
N ALA A 191 -6.17 2.12 8.97
CA ALA A 191 -6.93 1.77 10.16
C ALA A 191 -8.35 1.31 9.79
N ALA A 192 -8.89 0.41 10.60
CA ALA A 192 -10.28 -0.01 10.54
C ALA A 192 -11.04 0.56 11.74
N ASP A 193 -12.28 0.96 11.50
CA ASP A 193 -13.18 1.49 12.50
C ASP A 193 -14.57 0.88 12.34
N ASP A 194 -15.32 0.81 13.43
CA ASP A 194 -16.69 0.30 13.42
C ASP A 194 -17.74 1.35 13.02
N GLN A 195 -17.27 2.52 12.56
CA GLN A 195 -18.03 3.70 12.12
C GLN A 195 -18.73 4.41 13.28
N MET A 196 -18.10 4.45 14.45
CA MET A 196 -18.67 5.06 15.66
C MET A 196 -17.64 5.91 16.41
N PRO A 197 -18.07 6.90 17.23
CA PRO A 197 -19.46 7.29 17.53
C PRO A 197 -20.22 7.91 16.34
N ASN A 198 -21.55 7.68 16.23
CA ASN A 198 -22.40 8.19 15.13
C ASN A 198 -22.94 9.63 15.42
N PRO A 199 -22.85 10.61 14.49
CA PRO A 199 -22.32 10.49 13.12
C PRO A 199 -20.83 10.15 13.14
N PRO A 200 -20.39 9.12 12.37
CA PRO A 200 -18.99 8.70 12.39
C PRO A 200 -18.11 9.93 12.28
N GLY A 201 -17.26 10.14 13.29
CA GLY A 201 -16.13 11.02 13.13
C GLY A 201 -15.31 10.48 11.95
N GLN A 202 -14.91 11.36 11.03
CA GLN A 202 -13.88 10.96 10.09
C GLN A 202 -12.62 10.69 10.91
N LEU A 203 -12.00 9.52 10.75
CA LEU A 203 -10.82 9.14 11.54
C LEU A 203 -9.74 10.22 11.47
N GLU A 204 -9.29 10.67 12.63
CA GLU A 204 -8.11 11.52 12.76
C GLU A 204 -6.88 10.62 12.85
N TYR A 205 -5.91 10.84 11.96
CA TYR A 205 -4.63 10.13 12.01
C TYR A 205 -3.59 11.00 12.71
N VAL A 206 -2.94 10.41 13.71
CA VAL A 206 -1.94 11.10 14.54
C VAL A 206 -0.60 10.39 14.39
N ILE A 207 0.40 11.10 13.90
CA ILE A 207 1.80 10.66 13.87
C ILE A 207 2.37 10.72 15.28
N MET A 208 2.94 9.61 15.75
CA MET A 208 3.39 9.40 17.12
C MET A 208 4.92 9.37 17.26
N SER A 209 5.65 9.04 16.19
CA SER A 209 7.11 9.18 16.10
C SER A 209 7.51 9.63 14.70
N LEU A 210 8.70 10.22 14.57
CA LEU A 210 9.29 10.56 13.28
C LEU A 210 10.26 9.46 12.84
N PRO A 211 10.47 9.31 11.51
CA PRO A 211 11.53 8.47 10.97
C PRO A 211 12.91 8.90 11.46
N GLY A 212 13.82 7.93 11.54
CA GLY A 212 15.20 8.14 11.94
C GLY A 212 16.10 8.62 10.81
N ALA A 213 15.82 8.24 9.56
CA ALA A 213 16.68 8.50 8.40
C ALA A 213 15.98 9.28 7.27
N GLY A 214 14.81 9.84 7.54
CA GLY A 214 14.02 10.60 6.58
C GLY A 214 13.19 11.68 7.25
N THR A 215 12.28 12.26 6.49
CA THR A 215 11.32 13.26 6.96
C THR A 215 9.90 12.87 6.56
N LEU A 216 8.93 13.38 7.33
CA LEU A 216 7.52 13.29 6.99
C LEU A 216 6.97 14.68 6.68
N ALA A 217 6.08 14.76 5.70
CA ALA A 217 5.23 15.90 5.48
C ALA A 217 3.76 15.46 5.39
N ASP A 218 2.88 16.25 5.98
CA ASP A 218 1.45 16.19 5.71
C ASP A 218 1.21 16.86 4.34
N PRO A 219 0.60 16.16 3.36
CA PRO A 219 0.27 16.73 2.05
C PRO A 219 -0.51 18.06 2.12
N ASN A 220 -1.26 18.28 3.20
CA ASN A 220 -2.08 19.47 3.43
C ASN A 220 -1.53 20.39 4.54
N GLY A 221 -0.56 19.92 5.33
CA GLY A 221 -0.04 20.61 6.52
C GLY A 221 1.43 21.01 6.46
N GLY A 222 2.18 20.50 5.46
CA GLY A 222 3.61 20.73 5.33
C GLY A 222 4.45 19.77 6.17
N MET A 223 5.73 20.10 6.36
CA MET A 223 6.69 19.25 7.05
C MET A 223 6.30 19.02 8.52
N ILE A 224 6.40 17.77 8.97
CA ILE A 224 6.10 17.35 10.35
C ILE A 224 7.41 17.31 11.13
N THR A 225 7.65 18.32 11.97
CA THR A 225 8.89 18.48 12.74
C THR A 225 8.76 18.14 14.23
N ALA A 226 7.53 17.90 14.70
CA ALA A 226 7.25 17.52 16.08
C ALA A 226 6.07 16.55 16.15
N VAL A 227 6.11 15.66 17.12
CA VAL A 227 5.06 14.67 17.43
C VAL A 227 4.59 14.81 18.88
N PRO A 228 3.33 14.48 19.21
CA PRO A 228 2.30 13.97 18.29
C PRO A 228 1.78 15.04 17.31
N TYR A 229 1.48 14.64 16.07
CA TYR A 229 0.96 15.52 15.01
C TYR A 229 -0.31 14.92 14.39
N THR A 230 -1.44 15.64 14.45
CA THR A 230 -2.68 15.24 13.79
C THR A 230 -2.69 15.74 12.35
N LEU A 231 -2.89 14.83 11.38
CA LEU A 231 -2.99 15.19 9.97
C LEU A 231 -4.18 16.13 9.72
N VAL A 232 -3.95 17.20 8.98
CA VAL A 232 -4.96 18.22 8.72
C VAL A 232 -5.95 17.75 7.66
N ASN A 233 -7.14 18.35 7.64
CA ASN A 233 -8.24 17.98 6.73
C ASN A 233 -8.59 16.48 6.73
N ASN A 234 -8.36 15.80 7.87
CA ASN A 234 -8.60 14.37 8.04
C ASN A 234 -7.84 13.52 7.01
N GLY A 235 -6.60 13.93 6.69
CA GLY A 235 -5.70 13.15 5.85
C GLY A 235 -5.34 11.80 6.48
N HIS A 236 -5.11 10.81 5.63
CA HIS A 236 -4.64 9.47 6.01
C HIS A 236 -3.41 9.06 5.19
N THR A 237 -2.67 10.04 4.70
CA THR A 237 -1.47 9.84 3.89
C THR A 237 -0.40 10.81 4.35
N VAL A 238 0.84 10.33 4.42
CA VAL A 238 2.04 11.17 4.64
C VAL A 238 2.96 11.08 3.43
N LEU A 239 3.72 12.14 3.19
CA LEU A 239 4.84 12.11 2.26
C LEU A 239 6.12 11.80 3.05
N TYR A 240 6.70 10.63 2.83
CA TYR A 240 8.00 10.26 3.34
C TYR A 240 9.09 10.67 2.35
N THR A 241 10.15 11.32 2.80
CA THR A 241 11.35 11.58 1.99
C THR A 241 12.57 11.10 2.75
N GLY A 242 13.20 10.02 2.28
CA GLY A 242 14.42 9.47 2.89
C GLY A 242 15.65 10.33 2.57
N CYS A 243 16.66 10.28 3.43
CA CYS A 243 17.95 10.92 3.18
C CYS A 243 18.54 10.42 1.85
N PRO A 244 19.00 11.30 0.92
CA PRO A 244 19.48 10.90 -0.41
C PRO A 244 20.64 9.92 -0.47
N TYR A 245 21.37 9.72 0.63
CA TYR A 245 22.45 8.73 0.73
C TYR A 245 22.17 7.67 1.80
N PHE A 246 20.93 7.53 2.26
CA PHE A 246 20.50 6.44 3.15
C PHE A 246 19.97 5.25 2.35
N ASP A 247 20.33 4.05 2.80
CA ASP A 247 19.90 2.76 2.24
C ASP A 247 19.58 1.82 3.41
N GLY A 248 18.41 1.19 3.39
CA GLY A 248 17.92 0.30 4.43
C GLY A 248 16.55 0.68 4.98
N ASP A 249 16.21 0.12 6.13
CA ASP A 249 14.89 0.29 6.74
C ASP A 249 14.82 1.54 7.64
N ASP A 250 13.75 2.30 7.48
CA ASP A 250 13.34 3.39 8.36
C ASP A 250 11.95 3.10 8.93
N SER A 251 11.52 3.80 9.99
CA SER A 251 10.19 3.56 10.54
C SER A 251 9.62 4.72 11.33
N PHE A 252 8.29 4.81 11.35
CA PHE A 252 7.57 5.77 12.17
C PHE A 252 6.25 5.17 12.68
N GLY A 253 5.79 5.67 13.82
CA GLY A 253 4.57 5.22 14.48
C GLY A 253 3.40 6.17 14.22
N PHE A 254 2.20 5.63 14.10
CA PHE A 254 0.96 6.41 14.02
C PHE A 254 -0.17 5.73 14.82
N ARG A 255 -1.28 6.45 15.01
CA ARG A 255 -2.55 5.89 15.50
C ARG A 255 -3.72 6.59 14.83
N ALA A 256 -4.89 5.96 14.82
CA ALA A 256 -6.15 6.58 14.43
C ALA A 256 -6.99 6.93 15.67
N ASP A 257 -7.85 7.93 15.58
CA ASP A 257 -8.79 8.33 16.63
C ASP A 257 -10.16 8.63 16.00
N ASP A 258 -11.21 8.05 16.57
CA ASP A 258 -12.60 8.23 16.12
C ASP A 258 -13.33 9.39 16.84
N GLY A 259 -12.65 10.06 17.80
CA GLY A 259 -13.20 11.14 18.62
C GLY A 259 -14.08 10.69 19.80
N GLY A 260 -14.22 9.38 20.00
CA GLY A 260 -14.95 8.73 21.09
C GLY A 260 -14.16 8.62 22.39
N THR A 261 -14.73 7.90 23.36
CA THR A 261 -14.08 7.66 24.66
C THR A 261 -14.05 6.18 24.98
N ALA A 262 -12.89 5.72 25.45
CA ALA A 262 -12.70 4.32 25.80
C ALA A 262 -13.70 3.85 26.88
N PRO A 263 -14.20 2.61 26.81
CA PRO A 263 -13.84 1.58 25.82
C PRO A 263 -14.68 1.60 24.52
N GLN A 264 -15.60 2.54 24.34
CA GLN A 264 -16.54 2.58 23.21
C GLN A 264 -16.05 3.42 22.01
N GLY A 265 -14.79 3.87 22.04
CA GLY A 265 -14.15 4.69 21.01
C GLY A 265 -12.85 5.29 21.53
N GLY A 266 -12.30 6.26 20.80
CA GLY A 266 -11.10 7.04 21.11
C GLY A 266 -9.90 6.62 20.28
N ALA A 267 -8.70 6.73 20.85
CA ALA A 267 -7.47 6.36 20.16
C ALA A 267 -7.31 4.84 19.98
N SER A 268 -6.85 4.43 18.80
CA SER A 268 -6.41 3.06 18.50
C SER A 268 -5.13 2.68 19.26
N ASN A 269 -4.69 1.44 19.07
CA ASN A 269 -3.29 1.06 19.27
C ASN A 269 -2.35 1.96 18.43
N THR A 270 -1.09 2.05 18.82
CA THR A 270 -0.04 2.60 17.95
C THR A 270 0.41 1.51 16.99
N ALA A 271 0.40 1.81 15.70
CA ALA A 271 0.92 0.98 14.61
C ALA A 271 2.24 1.56 14.09
N THR A 272 3.08 0.71 13.51
CA THR A 272 4.37 1.07 12.93
C THR A 272 4.33 0.91 11.42
N VAL A 273 4.79 1.93 10.70
CA VAL A 273 5.13 1.81 9.28
C VAL A 273 6.63 1.60 9.17
N THR A 274 7.04 0.52 8.52
CA THR A 274 8.44 0.32 8.06
C THR A 274 8.55 0.76 6.61
N VAL A 275 9.57 1.54 6.30
CA VAL A 275 9.88 2.01 4.95
C VAL A 275 11.21 1.42 4.52
N SER A 276 11.20 0.55 3.51
CA SER A 276 12.41 0.07 2.86
C SER A 276 12.89 1.13 1.89
N VAL A 277 14.01 1.79 2.21
CA VAL A 277 14.61 2.85 1.40
C VAL A 277 15.71 2.25 0.55
N ASP A 278 15.56 2.33 -0.76
CA ASP A 278 16.61 1.96 -1.72
C ASP A 278 17.35 3.21 -2.16
N ASN A 279 18.69 3.20 -2.11
CA ASN A 279 19.50 4.26 -2.69
C ASN A 279 20.00 3.97 -4.10
N HIS A 280 19.63 2.83 -4.66
CA HIS A 280 20.06 2.41 -5.98
C HIS A 280 19.06 2.80 -7.07
N ILE A 281 19.61 3.14 -8.23
CA ILE A 281 18.86 3.34 -9.47
C ILE A 281 19.25 2.19 -10.41
N TYR A 282 18.23 1.49 -10.94
CA TYR A 282 18.43 0.38 -11.86
C TYR A 282 18.03 0.77 -13.28
N THR A 283 19.01 0.79 -14.19
CA THR A 283 18.77 1.00 -15.62
C THR A 283 18.96 -0.33 -16.34
N ILE A 284 17.92 -0.82 -17.03
CA ILE A 284 17.91 -2.15 -17.65
C ILE A 284 17.88 -2.02 -19.17
N PHE A 285 18.90 -2.57 -19.83
CA PHE A 285 18.87 -2.82 -21.27
C PHE A 285 18.54 -4.30 -21.51
N GLU A 286 17.28 -4.57 -21.84
CA GLU A 286 16.78 -5.91 -22.12
C GLU A 286 15.63 -5.94 -23.16
N PRO A 287 15.80 -5.41 -24.38
CA PRO A 287 14.70 -5.38 -25.34
C PRO A 287 14.33 -6.75 -25.94
N ASP A 288 15.23 -7.75 -25.94
CA ASP A 288 14.94 -9.15 -26.27
C ASP A 288 15.12 -10.06 -25.03
N LEU A 289 14.12 -10.92 -24.80
CA LEU A 289 14.03 -11.83 -23.65
C LEU A 289 14.40 -13.29 -23.97
N TYR A 290 14.63 -13.64 -25.23
CA TYR A 290 14.77 -15.03 -25.68
C TYR A 290 16.07 -15.31 -26.41
N THR A 291 16.71 -14.28 -26.98
CA THR A 291 17.96 -14.46 -27.70
C THR A 291 19.13 -14.63 -26.73
N ILE A 292 20.00 -15.60 -27.03
CA ILE A 292 21.19 -15.91 -26.25
C ILE A 292 22.42 -15.95 -27.15
N ALA A 293 23.56 -15.55 -26.60
CA ALA A 293 24.87 -15.72 -27.21
C ALA A 293 25.86 -16.23 -26.16
N ASP A 294 26.98 -16.81 -26.62
CA ASP A 294 28.03 -17.30 -25.75
C ASP A 294 28.96 -16.19 -25.23
N PHE A 295 29.02 -15.04 -25.90
CA PHE A 295 29.68 -13.84 -25.35
C PHE A 295 28.80 -13.13 -24.30
N PRO A 296 29.38 -12.60 -23.21
CA PRO A 296 30.82 -12.51 -22.93
C PRO A 296 31.45 -13.76 -22.29
N PHE A 297 30.68 -14.83 -22.09
CA PHE A 297 31.08 -16.05 -21.38
C PHE A 297 31.61 -17.19 -22.28
N HIS A 298 32.42 -16.88 -23.30
CA HIS A 298 32.90 -17.83 -24.32
C HIS A 298 34.00 -18.78 -23.80
N SER A 299 33.74 -19.52 -22.71
CA SER A 299 34.72 -20.34 -22.00
C SER A 299 35.11 -21.67 -22.67
N SER A 300 34.69 -21.91 -23.91
CA SER A 300 35.24 -22.96 -24.80
C SER A 300 36.56 -22.58 -25.45
N ARG A 301 37.08 -21.40 -25.07
CA ARG A 301 38.42 -20.91 -25.35
C ARG A 301 39.08 -20.46 -24.05
N HIS A 302 40.39 -20.32 -24.09
CA HIS A 302 41.16 -19.82 -22.95
C HIS A 302 40.79 -18.38 -22.65
N ASP A 303 40.57 -17.60 -23.71
CA ASP A 303 40.40 -16.17 -23.59
C ASP A 303 39.28 -15.70 -24.50
N ALA A 304 38.52 -14.71 -24.05
CA ALA A 304 37.52 -14.05 -24.87
C ALA A 304 37.42 -12.58 -24.53
N ARG A 305 37.06 -11.77 -25.52
CA ARG A 305 36.81 -10.34 -25.34
C ARG A 305 35.64 -9.91 -26.22
N ILE A 306 34.77 -9.08 -25.67
CA ILE A 306 33.69 -8.39 -26.40
C ILE A 306 33.60 -6.95 -25.95
N GLN A 307 33.47 -6.04 -26.91
CA GLN A 307 33.17 -4.63 -26.69
C GLN A 307 31.80 -4.31 -27.28
N SER A 308 30.94 -3.66 -26.49
CA SER A 308 29.55 -3.37 -26.84
C SER A 308 29.23 -1.89 -26.63
N ILE A 309 28.57 -1.27 -27.61
CA ILE A 309 28.18 0.15 -27.63
C ILE A 309 26.69 0.30 -27.27
N TYR A 310 26.42 0.90 -26.11
CA TYR A 310 25.07 1.26 -25.64
C TYR A 310 24.82 2.76 -25.86
N HIS A 311 23.64 3.12 -26.35
CA HIS A 311 23.28 4.51 -26.66
C HIS A 311 22.60 5.22 -25.48
N PRO A 312 22.70 6.56 -25.35
CA PRO A 312 22.14 7.31 -24.23
C PRO A 312 20.64 7.12 -23.99
N ASP A 313 19.85 6.95 -25.05
CA ASP A 313 18.42 6.70 -25.00
C ASP A 313 18.06 5.32 -24.41
N GLU A 314 19.05 4.45 -24.24
CA GLU A 314 18.93 3.14 -23.61
C GLU A 314 19.34 3.14 -22.13
N LEU A 315 19.94 4.25 -21.64
CA LEU A 315 20.69 4.28 -20.38
C LEU A 315 20.18 5.32 -19.35
N ASP A 316 18.93 5.78 -19.45
CA ASP A 316 18.26 6.69 -18.49
C ASP A 316 19.04 7.96 -18.10
N GLY A 317 19.94 8.44 -18.97
CA GLY A 317 20.67 9.69 -18.80
C GLY A 317 21.97 9.60 -17.98
N ALA A 318 22.41 10.73 -17.43
CA ALA A 318 23.69 10.83 -16.72
C ALA A 318 23.59 10.19 -15.32
N GLN A 319 24.56 9.36 -14.96
CA GLN A 319 24.56 8.61 -13.70
C GLN A 319 25.97 8.17 -13.29
N THR A 320 26.18 7.93 -11.99
CA THR A 320 27.41 7.28 -11.49
C THR A 320 27.15 5.80 -11.30
N ILE A 321 27.68 4.99 -12.20
CA ILE A 321 27.50 3.55 -12.23
C ILE A 321 28.47 2.92 -11.22
N THR A 322 27.92 2.20 -10.25
CA THR A 322 28.66 1.55 -9.16
C THR A 322 28.69 0.04 -9.29
N ALA A 323 27.78 -0.55 -10.07
CA ALA A 323 27.81 -1.96 -10.42
C ALA A 323 27.10 -2.22 -11.76
N LEU A 324 27.36 -3.38 -12.34
CA LEU A 324 26.67 -3.88 -13.53
C LEU A 324 26.28 -5.34 -13.32
N SER A 325 25.08 -5.72 -13.73
CA SER A 325 24.69 -7.12 -13.84
C SER A 325 24.60 -7.58 -15.29
N LEU A 326 25.07 -8.80 -15.55
CA LEU A 326 24.84 -9.53 -16.80
C LEU A 326 23.75 -10.58 -16.59
N LYS A 327 22.84 -10.75 -17.56
CA LYS A 327 21.78 -11.76 -17.47
C LYS A 327 22.25 -13.13 -17.99
N VAL A 328 22.68 -14.00 -17.09
CA VAL A 328 23.22 -15.32 -17.39
C VAL A 328 22.09 -16.32 -17.69
N HIS A 329 22.11 -16.93 -18.88
CA HIS A 329 21.23 -18.05 -19.25
C HIS A 329 21.84 -19.39 -18.85
N GLN A 330 23.11 -19.62 -19.18
CA GLN A 330 23.86 -20.83 -18.84
C GLN A 330 25.18 -20.43 -18.19
N VAL A 331 25.52 -21.03 -17.06
CA VAL A 331 26.78 -20.74 -16.37
C VAL A 331 27.98 -21.26 -17.18
N PRO A 332 29.15 -20.58 -17.14
CA PRO A 332 30.39 -21.09 -17.72
C PRO A 332 30.79 -22.45 -17.15
N GLY A 333 31.53 -23.25 -17.91
CA GLY A 333 32.06 -24.55 -17.43
C GLY A 333 33.22 -24.45 -16.44
N GLN A 334 33.69 -23.23 -16.14
CA GLN A 334 34.87 -22.96 -15.33
C GLN A 334 34.80 -21.60 -14.64
N THR A 335 35.66 -21.42 -13.64
CA THR A 335 36.01 -20.09 -13.10
C THR A 335 36.62 -19.23 -14.21
N LEU A 336 36.22 -17.96 -14.29
CA LEU A 336 36.80 -16.98 -15.20
C LEU A 336 37.88 -16.21 -14.44
N ASN A 337 39.14 -16.45 -14.77
CA ASN A 337 40.27 -15.70 -14.20
C ASN A 337 40.44 -14.39 -14.95
N GLU A 338 40.92 -13.38 -14.23
CA GLU A 338 41.12 -12.02 -14.75
C GLU A 338 39.88 -11.49 -15.49
N TRP A 339 38.69 -11.86 -15.00
CA TRP A 339 37.43 -11.34 -15.52
C TRP A 339 37.43 -9.83 -15.33
N THR A 340 37.44 -9.11 -16.44
CA THR A 340 37.66 -7.67 -16.47
C THR A 340 36.47 -7.00 -17.14
N ILE A 341 35.99 -5.93 -16.54
CA ILE A 341 35.01 -5.02 -17.13
C ILE A 341 35.66 -3.64 -17.22
N ARG A 342 35.68 -3.07 -18.43
CA ARG A 342 36.15 -1.70 -18.66
C ARG A 342 35.07 -0.87 -19.31
N MET A 343 35.06 0.42 -19.00
CA MET A 343 34.10 1.38 -19.53
C MET A 343 34.80 2.62 -20.08
N GLN A 344 34.21 3.22 -21.12
CA GLN A 344 34.55 4.56 -21.58
C GLN A 344 33.39 5.20 -22.34
N HIS A 345 33.42 6.53 -22.47
CA HIS A 345 32.52 7.26 -23.37
C HIS A 345 33.03 7.15 -24.81
N THR A 346 32.12 7.06 -25.77
CA THR A 346 32.45 7.10 -27.20
C THR A 346 31.44 7.92 -28.00
N ASN A 347 31.88 8.46 -29.14
CA ASN A 347 31.00 9.06 -30.14
C ASN A 347 30.64 8.06 -31.26
N TRP A 348 31.14 6.82 -31.19
CA TRP A 348 30.80 5.78 -32.15
C TRP A 348 29.39 5.27 -31.88
N THR A 349 28.55 5.28 -32.91
CA THR A 349 27.18 4.74 -32.85
C THR A 349 27.15 3.23 -33.13
N ASP A 350 28.09 2.75 -33.93
CA ASP A 350 28.32 1.35 -34.24
C ASP A 350 29.79 1.14 -34.61
N TYR A 351 30.20 -0.10 -34.84
CA TYR A 351 31.57 -0.43 -35.27
C TYR A 351 31.77 -0.25 -36.78
N GLY A 352 30.73 -0.30 -37.60
CA GLY A 352 30.84 -0.21 -39.06
C GLY A 352 31.76 -1.30 -39.65
N VAL A 353 33.00 -0.90 -40.03
CA VAL A 353 34.07 -1.82 -40.53
C VAL A 353 35.15 -2.09 -39.48
N GLY A 354 34.82 -1.86 -38.20
CA GLY A 354 35.74 -1.53 -37.11
C GLY A 354 36.63 -2.64 -36.57
N ASP A 355 37.38 -2.23 -35.54
CA ASP A 355 38.42 -2.96 -34.79
C ASP A 355 38.22 -2.70 -33.29
N PHE A 356 38.87 -3.46 -32.42
CA PHE A 356 38.89 -3.20 -30.98
C PHE A 356 39.39 -1.78 -30.69
N LEU A 357 38.70 -1.05 -29.81
CA LEU A 357 39.21 0.21 -29.33
C LEU A 357 40.32 -0.06 -28.30
N ALA A 358 41.54 0.39 -28.62
CA ALA A 358 42.76 -0.02 -27.91
C ALA A 358 43.02 0.76 -26.61
N GLY A 359 42.42 1.93 -26.40
CA GLY A 359 42.73 2.81 -25.26
C GLY A 359 41.55 3.66 -24.79
N GLY A 360 41.80 4.49 -23.77
CA GLY A 360 40.77 5.36 -23.16
C GLY A 360 39.92 4.69 -22.07
N TRP A 361 40.27 3.44 -21.72
CA TRP A 361 39.50 2.62 -20.79
C TRP A 361 39.69 2.99 -19.33
N THR A 362 38.59 2.99 -18.59
CA THR A 362 38.59 2.87 -17.13
C THR A 362 38.28 1.43 -16.78
N THR A 363 39.19 0.74 -16.09
CA THR A 363 38.90 -0.58 -15.52
C THR A 363 38.00 -0.39 -14.31
N VAL A 364 36.73 -0.74 -14.46
CA VAL A 364 35.72 -0.61 -13.40
C VAL A 364 35.65 -1.88 -12.55
N TYR A 365 35.93 -3.03 -13.17
CA TYR A 365 35.99 -4.31 -12.51
C TYR A 365 37.18 -5.17 -12.96
N GLN A 366 37.85 -5.83 -12.01
CA GLN A 366 38.72 -6.98 -12.31
C GLN A 366 38.73 -7.98 -11.15
N GLY A 367 38.57 -9.27 -11.43
CA GLY A 367 38.59 -10.31 -10.41
C GLY A 367 38.64 -11.74 -10.95
N THR A 368 38.71 -12.70 -10.02
CA THR A 368 38.56 -14.13 -10.32
C THR A 368 37.13 -14.55 -10.01
N GLU A 369 36.35 -14.80 -11.06
CA GLU A 369 34.92 -15.05 -10.97
C GLU A 369 34.59 -16.55 -10.95
N PRO A 370 34.01 -17.09 -9.86
CA PRO A 370 33.56 -18.49 -9.84
C PRO A 370 32.44 -18.73 -10.86
N VAL A 371 32.10 -20.00 -11.12
CA VAL A 371 31.06 -20.39 -12.09
C VAL A 371 29.72 -19.67 -11.88
N GLY A 372 29.35 -19.40 -10.63
CA GLY A 372 28.16 -18.62 -10.27
C GLY A 372 26.85 -19.37 -10.54
N SER A 373 25.77 -18.61 -10.78
CA SER A 373 24.40 -19.10 -11.05
C SER A 373 23.79 -18.43 -12.29
N THR A 374 22.68 -18.97 -12.78
CA THR A 374 21.85 -18.32 -13.80
C THR A 374 21.08 -17.12 -13.23
N GLY A 375 20.56 -16.24 -14.11
CA GLY A 375 19.87 -15.01 -13.73
C GLY A 375 20.76 -13.77 -13.81
N TRP A 376 20.33 -12.66 -13.19
CA TRP A 376 21.15 -11.45 -13.10
C TRP A 376 22.33 -11.68 -12.16
N ARG A 377 23.54 -11.64 -12.72
CA ARG A 377 24.80 -11.75 -11.98
C ARG A 377 25.46 -10.38 -11.89
N THR A 378 25.59 -9.85 -10.68
CA THR A 378 26.11 -8.50 -10.40
C THR A 378 27.61 -8.49 -10.15
N PHE A 379 28.30 -7.50 -10.72
CA PHE A 379 29.71 -7.19 -10.50
C PHE A 379 29.80 -5.78 -9.91
N THR A 380 30.17 -5.67 -8.63
CA THR A 380 30.37 -4.39 -7.94
C THR A 380 31.70 -3.78 -8.33
N PHE A 381 31.70 -2.55 -8.81
CA PHE A 381 32.90 -1.90 -9.34
C PHE A 381 33.86 -1.52 -8.21
N GLN A 382 35.15 -1.82 -8.39
CA GLN A 382 36.21 -1.27 -7.55
C GLN A 382 36.46 0.21 -7.89
N THR A 383 36.14 0.64 -9.13
CA THR A 383 36.18 2.04 -9.55
C THR A 383 34.85 2.44 -10.19
N PRO A 384 34.00 3.24 -9.52
CA PRO A 384 32.76 3.76 -10.10
C PRO A 384 33.00 4.53 -11.40
N PHE A 385 32.04 4.49 -12.32
CA PHE A 385 32.14 5.17 -13.62
C PHE A 385 31.09 6.29 -13.74
N VAL A 386 31.55 7.52 -13.94
CA VAL A 386 30.67 8.69 -14.14
C VAL A 386 30.24 8.75 -15.61
N TYR A 387 29.04 8.24 -15.89
CA TYR A 387 28.43 8.30 -17.21
C TYR A 387 27.80 9.68 -17.44
N ASN A 388 28.09 10.29 -18.60
CA ASN A 388 27.70 11.68 -18.86
C ASN A 388 26.30 11.84 -19.45
N GLY A 389 25.62 10.74 -19.80
CA GLY A 389 24.28 10.76 -20.39
C GLY A 389 24.17 11.39 -21.78
N ILE A 390 25.28 11.72 -22.43
CA ILE A 390 25.31 12.42 -23.73
C ILE A 390 26.02 11.58 -24.78
N GLN A 391 27.18 11.03 -24.44
CA GLN A 391 27.95 10.16 -25.33
C GLN A 391 27.50 8.70 -25.16
N ASN A 392 27.75 7.86 -26.16
CA ASN A 392 27.48 6.43 -26.05
C ASN A 392 28.40 5.82 -24.98
N LEU A 393 27.90 4.80 -24.28
CA LEU A 393 28.68 4.04 -23.32
C LEU A 393 29.26 2.82 -24.02
N LEU A 394 30.58 2.70 -24.03
CA LEU A 394 31.27 1.53 -24.52
C LEU A 394 31.71 0.66 -23.34
N ILE A 395 31.28 -0.60 -23.33
CA ILE A 395 31.60 -1.57 -22.27
C ILE A 395 32.39 -2.74 -22.87
N ASP A 396 33.52 -3.06 -22.26
CA ASP A 396 34.46 -4.12 -22.64
C ASP A 396 34.46 -5.21 -21.57
N PHE A 397 34.22 -6.44 -21.98
CA PHE A 397 34.24 -7.62 -21.12
C PHE A 397 35.32 -8.59 -21.61
N SER A 398 36.14 -9.12 -20.72
CA SER A 398 37.12 -10.16 -21.06
C SER A 398 37.44 -11.10 -19.90
N PHE A 399 38.00 -12.26 -20.21
CA PHE A 399 38.70 -13.13 -19.24
C PHE A 399 39.94 -13.76 -19.90
N ASP A 400 40.92 -14.11 -19.07
CA ASP A 400 42.19 -14.75 -19.47
C ASP A 400 42.37 -16.02 -18.63
N ASN A 401 42.16 -17.19 -19.24
CA ASN A 401 42.32 -18.48 -18.59
C ASN A 401 43.47 -19.29 -19.22
N THR A 402 43.91 -20.33 -18.52
CA THR A 402 44.94 -21.24 -19.02
C THR A 402 44.40 -22.52 -19.65
N TYR A 403 43.08 -22.70 -19.64
CA TYR A 403 42.38 -23.86 -20.20
C TYR A 403 40.95 -23.52 -20.62
N ASN A 404 40.35 -24.35 -21.49
CA ASN A 404 38.97 -24.23 -21.95
C ASN A 404 38.05 -25.35 -21.42
N THR A 405 36.74 -25.06 -21.37
CA THR A 405 35.66 -25.99 -20.97
C THR A 405 34.39 -25.72 -21.80
N SER A 406 33.19 -25.86 -21.24
CA SER A 406 31.94 -25.51 -21.91
C SER A 406 31.65 -24.01 -21.80
N ASN A 407 31.12 -23.39 -22.86
CA ASN A 407 30.66 -22.00 -22.86
C ASN A 407 29.59 -21.74 -21.78
N GLY A 408 29.62 -20.54 -21.20
CA GLY A 408 28.42 -19.92 -20.63
C GLY A 408 27.60 -19.29 -21.75
N MET A 409 26.34 -18.95 -21.45
CA MET A 409 25.45 -18.23 -22.36
C MET A 409 24.86 -17.04 -21.63
N CYS A 410 24.84 -15.88 -22.28
CA CYS A 410 24.20 -14.66 -21.81
C CYS A 410 22.96 -14.37 -22.65
N PHE A 411 21.90 -13.83 -22.04
CA PHE A 411 20.85 -13.19 -22.82
C PHE A 411 21.41 -11.95 -23.50
N VAL A 412 21.05 -11.77 -24.77
CA VAL A 412 21.49 -10.67 -25.61
C VAL A 412 20.32 -10.07 -26.36
N SER A 413 20.47 -8.83 -26.79
CA SER A 413 19.48 -8.12 -27.59
C SER A 413 20.09 -7.51 -28.84
N ASP A 414 19.40 -7.55 -29.97
CA ASP A 414 19.78 -6.88 -31.21
C ASP A 414 18.81 -5.71 -31.48
N PRO A 415 19.24 -4.44 -31.28
CA PRO A 415 18.42 -3.26 -31.56
C PRO A 415 18.09 -3.07 -33.05
N GLY A 416 18.75 -3.79 -33.96
CA GLY A 416 18.49 -3.76 -35.40
C GLY A 416 19.01 -2.52 -36.12
N ASP A 417 19.96 -1.79 -35.53
CA ASP A 417 20.41 -0.47 -36.01
C ASP A 417 21.90 -0.39 -36.35
N GLY A 418 22.62 -1.52 -36.36
CA GLY A 418 24.02 -1.55 -36.77
C GLY A 418 24.78 -2.75 -36.20
N THR A 419 26.11 -2.68 -36.29
CA THR A 419 27.02 -3.64 -35.64
C THR A 419 27.53 -3.04 -34.34
N ARG A 420 26.86 -3.32 -33.23
CA ARG A 420 27.13 -2.67 -31.94
C ARG A 420 28.09 -3.44 -31.03
N SER A 421 28.48 -4.64 -31.41
CA SER A 421 29.49 -5.42 -30.69
C SER A 421 30.64 -5.88 -31.58
N TYR A 422 31.85 -5.85 -31.03
CA TYR A 422 33.06 -6.41 -31.62
C TYR A 422 33.68 -7.42 -30.65
N MET A 423 34.01 -8.61 -31.14
CA MET A 423 34.44 -9.70 -30.26
C MET A 423 35.45 -10.63 -30.91
N ASP A 424 36.25 -11.29 -30.09
CA ASP A 424 37.16 -12.35 -30.51
C ASP A 424 37.45 -13.31 -29.36
N TYR A 425 38.11 -14.43 -29.65
CA TYR A 425 38.57 -15.40 -28.67
C TYR A 425 39.92 -16.01 -29.05
N ALA A 426 40.62 -16.61 -28.08
CA ALA A 426 41.89 -17.30 -28.31
C ALA A 426 42.13 -18.46 -27.33
N ASP A 427 43.03 -19.37 -27.70
CA ASP A 427 43.52 -20.45 -26.82
C ASP A 427 44.89 -20.06 -26.18
N GLY A 428 45.02 -18.85 -25.61
CA GLY A 428 46.22 -18.38 -24.89
C GLY A 428 47.41 -17.98 -25.78
N GLU A 429 47.41 -18.37 -27.06
CA GLU A 429 48.49 -18.04 -28.03
C GLU A 429 48.60 -16.54 -28.34
N LYS A 430 47.59 -15.78 -27.93
CA LYS A 430 47.34 -14.38 -28.28
C LYS A 430 47.69 -13.41 -27.15
N GLY A 431 48.10 -13.94 -26.00
CA GLY A 431 48.38 -13.15 -24.80
C GLY A 431 47.13 -12.45 -24.26
N ASP A 432 47.36 -11.56 -23.29
CA ASP A 432 46.32 -10.86 -22.53
C ASP A 432 45.27 -10.18 -23.46
N PRO A 433 43.99 -10.57 -23.36
CA PRO A 433 42.88 -10.02 -24.11
C PRO A 433 42.75 -8.50 -24.08
N LEU A 434 43.17 -7.87 -22.99
CA LEU A 434 43.08 -6.42 -22.81
C LEU A 434 43.92 -5.66 -23.85
N ASN A 435 44.91 -6.32 -24.45
CA ASN A 435 45.84 -5.77 -25.43
C ASN A 435 45.52 -6.16 -26.88
N TRP A 436 44.46 -6.93 -27.14
CA TRP A 436 44.10 -7.31 -28.52
C TRP A 436 43.75 -6.09 -29.37
N ASP A 437 44.37 -6.00 -30.55
CA ASP A 437 44.31 -4.90 -31.52
C ASP A 437 44.20 -5.41 -32.97
N TRP A 438 43.58 -6.58 -33.17
CA TRP A 438 43.41 -7.20 -34.49
C TRP A 438 41.96 -7.54 -34.83
N ALA A 439 41.78 -8.00 -36.07
CA ALA A 439 40.49 -8.36 -36.65
C ALA A 439 39.76 -9.48 -35.87
N GLY A 440 38.65 -9.11 -35.23
CA GLY A 440 37.62 -9.99 -34.67
C GLY A 440 36.34 -10.04 -35.51
N TRP A 441 35.24 -10.44 -34.88
CA TRP A 441 33.91 -10.52 -35.48
C TRP A 441 32.99 -9.38 -35.02
N LEU A 442 32.17 -8.91 -35.95
CA LEU A 442 31.11 -7.94 -35.71
C LEU A 442 29.79 -8.66 -35.41
N ALA A 443 29.01 -8.12 -34.48
CA ALA A 443 27.64 -8.54 -34.22
C ALA A 443 26.71 -7.33 -33.98
N GLY A 444 25.42 -7.49 -34.33
CA GLY A 444 24.38 -6.52 -33.98
C GLY A 444 23.87 -6.63 -32.55
N TYR A 445 24.03 -7.82 -31.94
CA TYR A 445 23.55 -8.05 -30.58
C TYR A 445 24.50 -7.46 -29.51
N LEU A 446 23.95 -7.14 -28.34
CA LEU A 446 24.69 -6.74 -27.14
C LEU A 446 24.27 -7.58 -25.94
N PRO A 447 25.16 -7.84 -24.97
CA PRO A 447 24.77 -8.42 -23.69
C PRO A 447 23.65 -7.61 -23.02
N ASN A 448 22.64 -8.30 -22.50
CA ASN A 448 21.61 -7.65 -21.68
C ASN A 448 22.24 -7.25 -20.34
N ILE A 449 22.16 -5.96 -20.02
CA ILE A 449 22.79 -5.37 -18.84
C ILE A 449 21.75 -4.75 -17.92
N LYS A 450 22.07 -4.75 -16.63
CA LYS A 450 21.44 -3.90 -15.62
C LYS A 450 22.54 -3.04 -15.02
N LEU A 451 22.53 -1.75 -15.29
CA LEU A 451 23.37 -0.81 -14.60
C LEU A 451 22.76 -0.50 -13.23
N ILE A 452 23.60 -0.49 -12.22
CA ILE A 452 23.25 -0.12 -10.85
C ILE A 452 24.04 1.15 -10.56
N SER A 453 23.32 2.22 -10.29
CA SER A 453 23.85 3.50 -9.88
C SER A 453 23.33 3.85 -8.50
N THR A 454 23.92 4.86 -7.87
CA THR A 454 23.43 5.39 -6.59
C THR A 454 22.84 6.78 -6.81
N VAL A 455 21.84 7.14 -6.01
CA VAL A 455 21.39 8.53 -5.92
C VAL A 455 22.60 9.36 -5.47
N THR A 456 23.01 10.30 -6.32
CA THR A 456 24.23 11.08 -6.11
C THR A 456 23.92 12.25 -5.18
N ALA A 457 24.22 12.05 -3.90
CA ALA A 457 24.33 13.12 -2.92
C ALA A 457 25.63 12.94 -2.13
N GLU A 458 26.34 14.04 -1.91
CA GLU A 458 27.51 14.01 -1.03
C GLU A 458 27.02 13.78 0.41
N ALA A 459 27.59 12.80 1.11
CA ALA A 459 27.31 12.65 2.53
C ALA A 459 27.80 13.91 3.27
N ILE A 460 27.06 14.39 4.27
CA ILE A 460 27.57 15.47 5.12
C ILE A 460 28.73 14.87 5.93
N PRO A 461 29.95 15.46 5.90
CA PRO A 461 31.02 14.98 6.76
C PRO A 461 30.59 15.00 8.23
N GLY A 462 30.73 13.88 8.93
CA GLY A 462 30.30 13.74 10.32
C GLY A 462 28.85 13.28 10.54
N ASP A 463 28.04 13.12 9.49
CA ASP A 463 26.74 12.40 9.56
C ASP A 463 27.00 10.89 9.45
N VAL A 464 27.39 10.30 10.58
CA VAL A 464 27.72 8.88 10.69
C VAL A 464 26.46 8.03 10.89
N SER A 465 25.35 8.64 11.31
CA SER A 465 24.03 8.01 11.43
C SER A 465 23.29 7.90 10.09
N ARG A 466 23.76 8.64 9.07
CA ARG A 466 23.23 8.71 7.71
C ARG A 466 21.78 9.17 7.67
N ASN A 467 21.41 10.11 8.54
CA ASN A 467 20.06 10.65 8.64
C ASN A 467 19.89 12.03 7.98
N CYS A 468 20.91 12.47 7.24
CA CYS A 468 20.98 13.78 6.60
C CYS A 468 21.06 14.96 7.57
N ARG A 469 21.59 14.72 8.77
CA ARG A 469 21.81 15.69 9.85
C ARG A 469 23.11 15.32 10.57
N VAL A 470 23.80 16.33 11.09
CA VAL A 470 24.88 16.11 12.07
C VAL A 470 24.37 16.55 13.43
N ASP A 471 23.95 15.60 14.25
CA ASP A 471 23.31 15.81 15.53
C ASP A 471 23.67 14.74 16.59
N LEU A 472 22.85 14.63 17.64
CA LEU A 472 23.15 13.78 18.79
C LEU A 472 23.26 12.28 18.46
N PRO A 473 22.40 11.70 17.58
CA PRO A 473 22.62 10.39 16.98
C PRO A 473 24.07 10.13 16.53
N ASP A 474 24.69 11.06 15.82
CA ASP A 474 26.07 10.91 15.32
C ASP A 474 27.08 10.84 16.46
N VAL A 475 26.93 11.72 17.46
CA VAL A 475 27.78 11.71 18.66
C VAL A 475 27.61 10.41 19.42
N GLY A 476 26.40 9.87 19.49
CA GLY A 476 26.12 8.59 20.14
C GLY A 476 26.85 7.42 19.48
N LEU A 477 26.85 7.36 18.14
CA LEU A 477 27.57 6.35 17.38
C LEU A 477 29.09 6.49 17.52
N LEU A 478 29.61 7.71 17.38
CA LEU A 478 31.04 8.00 17.55
C LEU A 478 31.52 7.64 18.97
N ALA A 479 30.72 7.98 19.99
CA ALA A 479 31.02 7.64 21.38
C ALA A 479 31.00 6.13 21.65
N ALA A 480 30.15 5.38 20.96
CA ALA A 480 30.10 3.92 21.08
C ALA A 480 31.33 3.22 20.46
N ALA A 481 31.94 3.84 19.44
CA ALA A 481 33.16 3.36 18.77
C ALA A 481 34.44 4.04 19.30
N TRP A 482 34.35 4.88 20.33
CA TRP A 482 35.44 5.75 20.77
C TRP A 482 36.72 5.00 21.14
N LEU A 483 37.86 5.45 20.60
CA LEU A 483 39.20 4.85 20.76
C LEU A 483 39.33 3.40 20.27
N SER A 484 38.39 2.94 19.44
CA SER A 484 38.54 1.66 18.77
C SER A 484 39.45 1.78 17.54
N GLU A 485 40.08 0.67 17.19
CA GLU A 485 40.98 0.56 16.03
C GLU A 485 40.44 -0.46 15.02
N ALA A 486 40.77 -0.28 13.74
CA ALA A 486 40.38 -1.18 12.67
C ALA A 486 40.66 -2.66 13.01
N GLY A 487 39.62 -3.47 12.99
CA GLY A 487 39.66 -4.90 13.35
C GLY A 487 39.19 -5.22 14.77
N GLN A 488 38.90 -4.22 15.60
CA GLN A 488 38.22 -4.40 16.89
C GLN A 488 36.69 -4.52 16.71
N PRO A 489 35.98 -5.26 17.58
CA PRO A 489 34.53 -5.46 17.44
C PRO A 489 33.71 -4.17 17.66
N GLU A 490 34.24 -3.24 18.44
CA GLU A 490 33.65 -1.92 18.68
C GLU A 490 33.92 -0.93 17.54
N TYR A 491 34.88 -1.24 16.65
CA TYR A 491 35.19 -0.39 15.51
C TYR A 491 34.03 -0.32 14.52
N ARG A 492 33.79 0.89 14.03
CA ARG A 492 32.76 1.24 13.08
C ARG A 492 33.41 2.07 11.99
N THR A 493 33.53 1.51 10.79
CA THR A 493 34.19 2.18 9.67
C THR A 493 33.50 3.51 9.33
N GLU A 494 32.19 3.59 9.52
CA GLU A 494 31.39 4.79 9.35
C GLU A 494 31.76 5.93 10.32
N CYS A 495 32.43 5.64 11.43
CA CYS A 495 32.89 6.64 12.39
C CYS A 495 34.30 7.18 12.11
N ASP A 496 35.09 6.53 11.24
CA ASP A 496 36.45 6.96 10.88
C ASP A 496 36.37 7.98 9.74
N VAL A 497 35.92 9.18 10.10
CA VAL A 497 35.60 10.28 9.19
C VAL A 497 36.71 11.32 9.08
N SER A 498 37.81 11.13 9.80
CA SER A 498 39.00 11.97 9.69
C SER A 498 39.49 12.06 8.23
N PRO A 499 40.11 13.18 7.79
CA PRO A 499 40.58 13.32 6.41
C PRO A 499 41.57 12.24 5.94
N SER A 500 42.22 11.55 6.88
CA SER A 500 43.14 10.45 6.61
C SER A 500 42.50 9.07 6.66
N ALA A 501 41.31 8.94 7.27
CA ALA A 501 40.68 7.66 7.61
C ALA A 501 41.72 6.66 8.15
N ASP A 502 42.36 7.02 9.25
CA ASP A 502 43.62 6.40 9.70
C ASP A 502 43.44 5.07 10.44
N GLY A 503 42.19 4.59 10.54
CA GLY A 503 41.83 3.34 11.19
C GLY A 503 41.67 3.45 12.69
N VAL A 504 41.59 4.66 13.26
CA VAL A 504 41.39 4.90 14.69
C VAL A 504 40.27 5.91 14.89
N ILE A 505 39.28 5.59 15.74
CA ILE A 505 38.20 6.53 16.08
C ILE A 505 38.64 7.42 17.24
N ASP A 506 38.97 8.68 16.98
CA ASP A 506 39.51 9.59 17.98
C ASP A 506 39.04 11.05 17.86
N LEU A 507 39.84 11.97 18.41
CA LEU A 507 39.54 13.40 18.40
C LEU A 507 39.51 13.99 16.99
N LEU A 508 40.23 13.41 16.02
CA LEU A 508 40.22 13.85 14.63
C LEU A 508 38.84 13.61 13.99
N ASP A 509 38.21 12.47 14.27
CA ASP A 509 36.85 12.18 13.79
C ASP A 509 35.82 13.07 14.47
N PHE A 510 35.95 13.23 15.79
CA PHE A 510 35.09 14.15 16.53
C PHE A 510 35.21 15.59 16.02
N ALA A 511 36.40 16.01 15.57
CA ALA A 511 36.60 17.34 15.00
C ALA A 511 35.79 17.52 13.72
N VAL A 512 35.74 16.52 12.83
CA VAL A 512 34.91 16.55 11.61
C VAL A 512 33.43 16.68 11.95
N LEU A 513 32.94 15.89 12.91
CA LEU A 513 31.57 16.00 13.40
C LEU A 513 31.28 17.39 13.98
N ALA A 514 32.18 17.91 14.83
CA ALA A 514 32.02 19.22 15.45
C ALA A 514 32.05 20.39 14.45
N GLU A 515 32.86 20.29 13.40
CA GLU A 515 32.92 21.28 12.31
C GLU A 515 31.62 21.35 11.50
N ASN A 516 30.91 20.23 11.40
CA ASN A 516 29.66 20.12 10.65
C ASN A 516 28.41 20.09 11.54
N TRP A 517 28.53 20.40 12.84
CA TRP A 517 27.43 20.34 13.79
C TRP A 517 26.20 21.13 13.31
N LEU A 518 25.02 20.49 13.33
CA LEU A 518 23.74 21.00 12.82
C LEU A 518 23.66 21.21 11.30
N ALA A 519 24.65 20.75 10.53
CA ALA A 519 24.50 20.67 9.08
C ALA A 519 23.35 19.71 8.75
N SER A 520 22.51 20.09 7.78
CA SER A 520 21.40 19.26 7.32
C SER A 520 21.11 19.46 5.84
N TYR A 521 20.64 18.39 5.19
CA TYR A 521 20.05 18.45 3.84
C TYR A 521 18.62 18.99 3.83
N TRP A 522 17.95 19.02 4.98
CA TRP A 522 16.58 19.48 5.11
C TRP A 522 16.59 21.00 5.35
N SER A 523 15.90 21.76 4.49
CA SER A 523 15.69 23.20 4.75
C SER A 523 14.66 23.37 5.86
N ASP A 524 15.06 24.02 6.96
CA ASP A 524 14.15 24.42 8.06
C ASP A 524 13.06 25.41 7.64
#